data_AF-A0A0K2VIA2-F1
#
_entry.id   AF-A0A0K2VIA2-F1
#
_cell.length_a   1.000
_cell.length_b   1.000
_cell.length_c   1.000
_cell.angle_alpha   90.00
_cell.angle_beta   90.00
_cell.angle_gamma   90.00
#
_symmetry.space_group_name_H-M   'P 1'
#
loop_
_entity.id
_entity.type
_entity.pdbx_description
1 polymer ?
#
loop_
_entity_poly.entity_id
_entity_poly.type
_entity_poly.pdbx_seq_one_letter_code
_entity_poly.pdbx_strand_id
1 'polypeptide(L)'
;EVLDQAISSFILEIVARHGEPSERLCNKDPFTLRSGVYLRKLFPNSKFIFMVRDGRATVHSIITRQVTITGFDLKSYRQSLQKWNSAISAMNTQCDEIGPEFCLIVKYEQLVLHPRPMMTKILKFLDLDWTEDVLHHEKQINKPHGISLSKVERSSDQVVKPVNLEALSKWVNKMPDDVVQDMAEIAPMLQHFGYDPNSNPPSYGKPDSDVVENTNEIKKNANKWDEQG
;
A
#
# COMPACT_ATOMS: atom_id res chain seq x y z
N GLU A 1 -0.53 -30.57 -10.60
CA GLU A 1 -1.73 -30.97 -9.82
C GLU A 1 -1.41 -31.18 -8.34
N VAL A 2 -0.58 -32.16 -7.97
CA VAL A 2 -0.21 -32.38 -6.56
C VAL A 2 0.49 -31.17 -5.91
N LEU A 3 1.40 -30.51 -6.63
CA LEU A 3 2.09 -29.30 -6.12
C LEU A 3 1.10 -28.15 -5.88
N ASP A 4 0.21 -27.89 -6.84
CA ASP A 4 -0.82 -26.85 -6.74
C ASP A 4 -1.71 -27.10 -5.52
N GLN A 5 -2.15 -28.34 -5.29
CA GLN A 5 -2.95 -28.73 -4.12
C GLN A 5 -2.18 -28.55 -2.80
N ALA A 6 -0.91 -28.94 -2.76
CA ALA A 6 -0.07 -28.78 -1.58
C ALA A 6 0.13 -27.30 -1.24
N ILE A 7 0.39 -26.47 -2.25
CA ILE A 7 0.59 -25.02 -2.08
C ILE A 7 -0.72 -24.34 -1.67
N SER A 8 -1.85 -24.66 -2.32
CA SER A 8 -3.14 -24.06 -1.97
C SER A 8 -3.55 -24.43 -0.54
N SER A 9 -3.32 -25.68 -0.12
CA SER A 9 -3.63 -26.15 1.23
C SER A 9 -2.76 -25.45 2.27
N PHE A 10 -1.45 -25.33 1.99
CA PHE A 10 -0.53 -24.60 2.86
C PHE A 10 -0.92 -23.13 3.02
N ILE A 11 -1.15 -22.42 1.91
CA ILE A 11 -1.55 -21.01 1.95
C ILE A 11 -2.87 -20.84 2.70
N LEU A 12 -3.87 -21.68 2.40
CA LEU A 12 -5.18 -21.58 3.04
C LEU A 12 -5.11 -21.81 4.55
N GLU A 13 -4.31 -22.78 5.02
CA GLU A 13 -4.14 -23.01 6.45
C GLU A 13 -3.52 -21.79 7.14
N ILE A 14 -2.50 -21.17 6.55
CA ILE A 14 -1.92 -19.94 7.10
C ILE A 14 -2.96 -18.81 7.10
N VAL A 15 -3.60 -18.53 5.97
CA VAL A 15 -4.56 -17.42 5.83
C VAL A 15 -5.76 -17.60 6.78
N ALA A 16 -6.27 -18.81 6.95
CA ALA A 16 -7.42 -19.09 7.81
C ALA A 16 -7.08 -19.14 9.32
N ARG A 17 -5.82 -19.42 9.69
CA ARG A 17 -5.41 -19.64 11.09
C ARG A 17 -4.54 -18.55 11.71
N HIS A 18 -3.94 -17.66 10.91
CA HIS A 18 -3.06 -16.61 11.45
C HIS A 18 -3.80 -15.44 12.12
N GLY A 19 -5.13 -15.41 12.08
CA GLY A 19 -5.98 -14.40 12.69
C GLY A 19 -7.34 -14.94 13.12
N GLU A 20 -8.24 -14.04 13.50
CA GLU A 20 -9.62 -14.39 13.87
C GLU A 20 -10.42 -14.93 12.66
N PRO A 21 -11.31 -15.92 12.86
CA PRO A 21 -12.20 -16.38 11.80
C PRO A 21 -13.08 -15.26 11.26
N SER A 22 -13.28 -15.25 9.93
CA SER A 22 -14.15 -14.31 9.23
C SER A 22 -14.76 -14.98 8.01
N GLU A 23 -15.96 -14.54 7.60
CA GLU A 23 -16.61 -14.99 6.36
C GLU A 23 -15.78 -14.64 5.12
N ARG A 24 -15.02 -13.55 5.19
CA ARG A 24 -14.14 -13.06 4.12
C ARG A 24 -12.71 -13.01 4.66
N LEU A 25 -11.88 -13.91 4.16
CA LEU A 25 -10.46 -13.95 4.49
C LEU A 25 -9.66 -12.98 3.61
N CYS A 26 -8.64 -12.36 4.18
CA CYS A 26 -7.73 -11.44 3.50
C CYS A 26 -6.29 -11.77 3.87
N ASN A 27 -5.36 -11.53 2.95
CA ASN A 27 -3.92 -11.59 3.22
C ASN A 27 -3.25 -10.34 2.64
N LYS A 28 -2.32 -9.76 3.41
CA LYS A 28 -1.48 -8.64 2.98
C LYS A 28 -0.02 -9.00 3.19
N ASP A 29 0.62 -9.35 2.08
CA ASP A 29 2.06 -9.56 1.97
C ASP A 29 2.55 -8.85 0.69
N PRO A 30 3.38 -7.79 0.77
CA PRO A 30 3.56 -6.85 -0.35
C PRO A 30 3.98 -7.44 -1.70
N PHE A 31 4.72 -8.55 -1.70
CA PHE A 31 5.25 -9.16 -2.92
C PHE A 31 4.43 -10.36 -3.44
N THR A 32 3.32 -10.74 -2.79
CA THR A 32 2.48 -11.86 -3.26
C THR A 32 1.93 -11.64 -4.66
N LEU A 33 1.64 -10.38 -5.02
CA LEU A 33 1.14 -10.03 -6.35
C LEU A 33 2.16 -10.31 -7.48
N ARG A 34 3.46 -10.51 -7.18
CA ARG A 34 4.42 -11.02 -8.19
C ARG A 34 4.06 -12.42 -8.69
N SER A 35 3.26 -13.15 -7.94
CA SER A 35 2.71 -14.46 -8.28
C SER A 35 1.20 -14.40 -8.48
N GLY A 36 0.63 -13.22 -8.79
CA GLY A 36 -0.81 -13.00 -8.84
C GLY A 36 -1.55 -13.94 -9.79
N VAL A 37 -1.02 -14.18 -10.99
CA VAL A 37 -1.61 -15.11 -11.98
C VAL A 37 -1.65 -16.54 -11.42
N TYR A 38 -0.57 -16.96 -10.76
CA TYR A 38 -0.51 -18.28 -10.13
C TYR A 38 -1.47 -18.37 -8.93
N LEU A 39 -1.54 -17.34 -8.08
CA LEU A 39 -2.50 -17.29 -6.98
C LEU A 39 -3.95 -17.32 -7.48
N ARG A 40 -4.26 -16.66 -8.60
CA ARG A 40 -5.59 -16.70 -9.24
C ARG A 40 -5.93 -18.07 -9.82
N LYS A 41 -4.93 -18.84 -10.25
CA LYS A 41 -5.09 -20.25 -10.63
C LYS A 41 -5.43 -21.12 -9.42
N LEU A 42 -4.74 -20.92 -8.29
CA LEU A 42 -4.96 -21.70 -7.07
C LEU A 42 -6.27 -21.33 -6.35
N PHE A 43 -6.65 -20.05 -6.38
CA PHE A 43 -7.83 -19.51 -5.72
C PHE A 43 -8.70 -18.76 -6.73
N PRO A 44 -9.58 -19.46 -7.48
CA PRO A 44 -10.28 -18.86 -8.60
C PRO A 44 -11.25 -17.74 -8.27
N ASN A 45 -11.65 -17.60 -7.00
CA ASN A 45 -12.55 -16.52 -6.55
C ASN A 45 -11.80 -15.40 -5.83
N SER A 46 -10.46 -15.45 -5.79
CA SER A 46 -9.65 -14.40 -5.16
C SER A 46 -9.64 -13.12 -6.00
N LYS A 47 -9.67 -11.98 -5.31
CA LYS A 47 -9.49 -10.64 -5.89
C LYS A 47 -8.25 -9.99 -5.27
N PHE A 48 -7.58 -9.15 -6.06
CA PHE A 48 -6.31 -8.52 -5.72
C PHE A 48 -6.46 -7.00 -5.69
N ILE A 49 -6.00 -6.37 -4.61
CA ILE A 49 -5.84 -4.92 -4.53
C ILE A 49 -4.37 -4.60 -4.76
N PHE A 50 -4.05 -4.03 -5.92
CA PHE A 50 -2.70 -3.62 -6.26
C PHE A 50 -2.46 -2.18 -5.79
N MET A 51 -1.86 -2.04 -4.61
CA MET A 51 -1.47 -0.74 -4.08
C MET A 51 -0.30 -0.15 -4.88
N VAL A 52 -0.54 1.01 -5.48
CA VAL A 52 0.47 1.80 -6.19
C VAL A 52 0.68 3.10 -5.44
N ARG A 53 1.93 3.46 -5.20
CA ARG A 53 2.33 4.73 -4.60
C ARG A 53 3.46 5.30 -5.43
N ASP A 54 3.63 6.62 -5.42
CA ASP A 54 4.80 7.27 -6.00
C ASP A 54 6.08 6.57 -5.53
N GLY A 55 6.89 6.10 -6.50
CA GLY A 55 8.13 5.39 -6.23
C GLY A 55 9.11 6.21 -5.42
N ARG A 56 9.07 7.53 -5.57
CA ARG A 56 9.91 8.46 -4.82
C ARG A 56 9.55 8.47 -3.34
N ALA A 57 8.25 8.54 -3.04
CA ALA A 57 7.73 8.44 -1.68
C ALA A 57 8.03 7.07 -1.05
N THR A 58 7.86 6.00 -1.83
CA THR A 58 8.09 4.62 -1.40
C THR A 58 9.55 4.38 -1.02
N VAL A 59 10.48 4.74 -1.90
CA VAL A 59 11.93 4.57 -1.67
C VAL A 59 12.40 5.45 -0.51
N HIS A 60 11.96 6.70 -0.44
CA HIS A 60 12.28 7.56 0.69
C HIS A 60 11.84 6.96 2.03
N SER A 61 10.62 6.39 2.09
CA SER A 61 10.13 5.71 3.28
C SER A 61 10.95 4.46 3.63
N ILE A 62 11.37 3.67 2.64
CA ILE A 62 12.20 2.47 2.85
C ILE A 62 13.56 2.86 3.46
N ILE A 63 14.22 3.87 2.88
CA ILE A 63 15.55 4.34 3.29
C ILE A 63 15.50 4.98 4.68
N THR A 64 14.62 5.96 4.88
CA THR A 64 14.60 6.73 6.15
C THR A 64 14.17 5.89 7.34
N ARG A 65 13.29 4.90 7.14
CA ARG A 65 12.79 4.02 8.20
C ARG A 65 13.56 2.71 8.31
N GLN A 66 14.64 2.56 7.54
CA GLN A 66 15.51 1.39 7.54
C GLN A 66 14.71 0.07 7.37
N VAL A 67 13.76 0.06 6.43
CA VAL A 67 12.96 -1.13 6.11
C VAL A 67 13.80 -2.04 5.23
N THR A 68 14.31 -3.13 5.79
CA THR A 68 15.16 -4.08 5.07
C THR A 68 14.34 -4.91 4.09
N ILE A 69 14.62 -4.75 2.80
CA ILE A 69 14.03 -5.54 1.71
C ILE A 69 15.16 -6.18 0.92
N THR A 70 15.09 -7.50 0.71
CA THR A 70 16.13 -8.24 -0.01
C THR A 70 16.40 -7.61 -1.38
N GLY A 71 17.66 -7.24 -1.61
CA GLY A 71 18.12 -6.64 -2.87
C GLY A 71 17.98 -5.11 -2.96
N PHE A 72 17.45 -4.42 -1.94
CA PHE A 72 17.48 -2.96 -1.85
C PHE A 72 18.72 -2.49 -1.08
N ASP A 73 19.49 -1.58 -1.66
CA ASP A 73 20.52 -0.82 -0.95
C ASP A 73 19.91 0.44 -0.32
N LEU A 74 19.81 0.42 1.00
CA LEU A 74 19.25 1.51 1.80
C LEU A 74 20.13 2.77 1.82
N LYS A 75 21.32 2.75 1.23
CA LYS A 75 22.20 3.91 1.08
C LYS A 75 22.10 4.56 -0.30
N SER A 76 21.40 3.93 -1.25
CA SER A 76 21.32 4.40 -2.64
C SER A 76 19.86 4.57 -3.09
N TYR A 77 19.43 5.83 -3.23
CA TYR A 77 18.14 6.17 -3.83
C TYR A 77 18.03 5.63 -5.25
N ARG A 78 19.09 5.77 -6.06
CA ARG A 78 19.14 5.29 -7.44
C ARG A 78 18.85 3.79 -7.53
N GLN A 79 19.62 2.98 -6.79
CA GLN A 79 19.43 1.53 -6.82
C GLN A 79 18.06 1.14 -6.25
N SER A 80 17.64 1.76 -5.15
CA SER A 80 16.32 1.49 -4.56
C SER A 80 15.16 1.85 -5.50
N LEU A 81 15.26 2.93 -6.28
CA LEU A 81 14.29 3.29 -7.31
C LEU A 81 14.29 2.30 -8.48
N GLN A 82 15.44 1.83 -8.95
CA GLN A 82 15.53 0.77 -9.97
C GLN A 82 14.86 -0.53 -9.49
N LYS A 83 15.08 -0.90 -8.22
CA LYS A 83 14.46 -2.08 -7.60
C LYS A 83 12.96 -1.89 -7.40
N TRP A 84 12.51 -0.72 -6.98
CA TRP A 84 11.10 -0.36 -6.94
C TRP A 84 10.47 -0.48 -8.34
N ASN A 85 11.09 0.09 -9.36
CA ASN A 85 10.61 0.07 -10.74
C ASN A 85 10.48 -1.36 -11.27
N SER A 86 11.49 -2.20 -11.01
CA SER A 86 11.47 -3.62 -11.38
C SER A 86 10.36 -4.38 -10.65
N ALA A 87 10.19 -4.13 -9.35
CA ALA A 87 9.19 -4.79 -8.53
C ALA A 87 7.76 -4.43 -8.96
N ILE A 88 7.49 -3.13 -9.12
CA ILE A 88 6.17 -2.61 -9.48
C ILE A 88 5.81 -3.00 -10.92
N SER A 89 6.79 -3.04 -11.84
CA SER A 89 6.60 -3.52 -13.21
C SER A 89 6.17 -4.99 -13.24
N ALA A 90 6.85 -5.88 -12.51
CA ALA A 90 6.47 -7.28 -12.43
C ALA A 90 5.06 -7.49 -11.85
N MET A 91 4.70 -6.74 -10.79
CA MET A 91 3.36 -6.80 -10.20
C MET A 91 2.29 -6.21 -11.13
N ASN A 92 2.63 -5.18 -11.90
CA ASN A 92 1.74 -4.60 -12.90
C ASN A 92 1.41 -5.60 -14.01
N THR A 93 2.43 -6.28 -14.55
CA THR A 93 2.23 -7.34 -15.56
C THR A 93 1.29 -8.43 -15.05
N GLN A 94 1.45 -8.86 -13.79
CA GLN A 94 0.56 -9.84 -13.18
C GLN A 94 -0.87 -9.31 -13.04
N CYS A 95 -1.04 -8.06 -12.60
CA CYS A 95 -2.36 -7.44 -12.44
C CYS A 95 -3.08 -7.27 -13.79
N ASP A 96 -2.36 -6.86 -14.84
CA ASP A 96 -2.88 -6.73 -16.20
C ASP A 96 -3.32 -8.08 -16.77
N GLU A 97 -2.53 -9.14 -16.55
CA GLU A 97 -2.84 -10.50 -17.02
C GLU A 97 -4.04 -11.12 -16.27
N ILE A 98 -4.18 -10.84 -14.98
CA ILE A 98 -5.35 -11.25 -14.17
C ILE A 98 -6.64 -10.56 -14.64
N GLY A 99 -6.53 -9.32 -15.09
CA GLY A 99 -7.64 -8.52 -15.61
C GLY A 99 -8.43 -7.75 -14.54
N PRO A 100 -9.18 -6.72 -14.96
CA PRO A 100 -9.79 -5.72 -14.07
C PRO A 100 -10.96 -6.25 -13.22
N GLU A 101 -11.49 -7.43 -13.54
CA GLU A 101 -12.50 -8.11 -12.72
C GLU A 101 -11.90 -8.68 -11.42
N PHE A 102 -10.62 -9.06 -11.46
CA PHE A 102 -9.94 -9.73 -10.36
C PHE A 102 -8.74 -8.95 -9.81
N CYS A 103 -8.22 -7.95 -10.51
CA CYS A 103 -7.17 -7.07 -9.98
C CYS A 103 -7.55 -5.59 -10.11
N LEU A 104 -7.58 -4.87 -8.99
CA LEU A 104 -7.86 -3.44 -8.92
C LEU A 104 -6.62 -2.66 -8.49
N ILE A 105 -6.17 -1.74 -9.34
CA ILE A 105 -5.14 -0.77 -9.01
C ILE A 105 -5.71 0.32 -8.10
N VAL A 106 -5.07 0.54 -6.95
CA VAL A 106 -5.42 1.58 -5.97
C VAL A 106 -4.22 2.48 -5.75
N LYS A 107 -4.32 3.75 -6.15
CA LYS A 107 -3.30 4.76 -5.87
C LYS A 107 -3.40 5.22 -4.42
N TYR A 108 -2.33 5.07 -3.66
CA TYR A 108 -2.25 5.46 -2.25
C TYR A 108 -2.63 6.93 -2.04
N GLU A 109 -2.14 7.82 -2.89
CA GLU A 109 -2.37 9.26 -2.76
C GLU A 109 -3.86 9.58 -2.97
N GLN A 110 -4.54 8.90 -3.89
CA GLN A 110 -5.99 9.06 -4.07
C GLN A 110 -6.77 8.46 -2.90
N LEU A 111 -6.33 7.33 -2.36
CA LEU A 111 -6.95 6.73 -1.16
C LEU A 111 -6.82 7.66 0.06
N VAL A 112 -5.68 8.35 0.20
CA VAL A 112 -5.46 9.31 1.28
C VAL A 112 -6.25 10.60 1.06
N LEU A 113 -6.23 11.16 -0.15
CA LEU A 113 -6.91 12.42 -0.45
C LEU A 113 -8.43 12.28 -0.45
N HIS A 114 -8.95 11.14 -0.92
CA HIS A 114 -10.37 10.88 -1.16
C HIS A 114 -10.79 9.50 -0.62
N PRO A 115 -10.71 9.26 0.71
CA PRO A 115 -10.88 7.94 1.28
C PRO A 115 -12.28 7.37 1.06
N ARG A 116 -13.34 8.18 1.18
CA ARG A 116 -14.72 7.72 0.98
C ARG A 116 -14.96 7.25 -0.47
N PRO A 117 -14.74 8.06 -1.52
CA PRO A 117 -14.90 7.58 -2.90
C PRO A 117 -14.05 6.35 -3.22
N MET A 118 -12.81 6.31 -2.74
CA MET A 118 -11.90 5.18 -2.99
C MET A 118 -12.34 3.91 -2.28
N MET A 119 -12.74 3.98 -1.01
CA MET A 119 -13.26 2.82 -0.28
C MET A 119 -14.59 2.33 -0.85
N THR A 120 -15.48 3.22 -1.29
CA THR A 120 -16.71 2.81 -1.99
C THR A 120 -16.38 2.03 -3.26
N LYS A 121 -15.40 2.49 -4.05
CA LYS A 121 -14.92 1.77 -5.25
C LYS A 121 -14.31 0.40 -4.89
N ILE A 122 -13.50 0.35 -3.85
CA ILE A 122 -12.83 -0.89 -3.41
C ILE A 122 -13.85 -1.92 -2.91
N LEU A 123 -14.78 -1.54 -2.03
CA LEU A 123 -15.79 -2.46 -1.50
C LEU A 123 -16.73 -2.96 -2.60
N LYS A 124 -17.12 -2.09 -3.55
CA LYS A 124 -17.88 -2.50 -4.73
C LYS A 124 -17.11 -3.50 -5.58
N PHE A 125 -15.81 -3.28 -5.81
CA PHE A 125 -14.97 -4.24 -6.53
C PHE A 125 -14.85 -5.58 -5.78
N LEU A 126 -14.86 -5.59 -4.45
CA LEU A 126 -14.76 -6.80 -3.63
C LEU A 126 -16.10 -7.50 -3.39
N ASP A 127 -17.21 -6.97 -3.91
CA ASP A 127 -18.57 -7.43 -3.63
C ASP A 127 -18.87 -7.46 -2.12
N LEU A 128 -18.53 -6.36 -1.43
CA LEU A 128 -18.77 -6.14 -0.01
C LEU A 128 -19.70 -4.95 0.21
N ASP A 129 -20.55 -5.04 1.23
CA ASP A 129 -21.42 -3.95 1.64
C ASP A 129 -20.63 -2.78 2.24
N TRP A 130 -21.16 -1.58 2.08
CA TRP A 130 -20.59 -0.38 2.69
C TRP A 130 -20.75 -0.43 4.22
N THR A 131 -19.68 -0.09 4.93
CA THR A 131 -19.70 0.22 6.37
C THR A 131 -18.88 1.48 6.62
N GLU A 132 -19.34 2.36 7.50
CA GLU A 132 -18.60 3.57 7.89
C GLU A 132 -17.29 3.25 8.62
N ASP A 133 -17.15 2.05 9.18
CA ASP A 133 -15.94 1.62 9.88
C ASP A 133 -14.69 1.64 8.99
N VAL A 134 -14.84 1.51 7.66
CA VAL A 134 -13.70 1.58 6.73
C VAL A 134 -13.03 2.95 6.67
N LEU A 135 -13.69 4.00 7.17
CA LEU A 135 -13.14 5.35 7.28
C LEU A 135 -12.64 5.68 8.69
N HIS A 136 -12.88 4.77 9.65
CA HIS A 136 -12.58 4.95 11.06
C HIS A 136 -11.76 3.78 11.62
N HIS A 137 -10.80 3.30 10.83
CA HIS A 137 -9.95 2.17 11.17
C HIS A 137 -9.21 2.35 12.50
N GLU A 138 -8.82 3.59 12.83
CA GLU A 138 -8.16 3.96 14.08
C GLU A 138 -9.00 3.63 15.31
N LYS A 139 -10.34 3.62 15.17
CA LYS A 139 -11.28 3.26 16.25
C LYS A 139 -11.49 1.75 16.35
N GLN A 140 -10.99 0.95 15.41
CA GLN A 140 -11.18 -0.50 15.37
C GLN A 140 -9.94 -1.29 15.81
N ILE A 141 -8.85 -0.60 16.15
CA ILE A 141 -7.60 -1.22 16.59
C ILE A 141 -7.79 -1.90 17.95
N ASN A 142 -7.28 -3.14 18.07
CA ASN A 142 -7.35 -3.99 19.27
C ASN A 142 -8.77 -4.28 19.79
N LYS A 143 -9.83 -4.01 19.00
CA LYS A 143 -11.19 -4.42 19.32
C LYS A 143 -11.45 -5.87 18.89
N PRO A 144 -12.39 -6.58 19.53
CA PRO A 144 -12.88 -7.88 19.04
C PRO A 144 -13.37 -7.75 17.60
N HIS A 145 -12.93 -8.66 16.72
CA HIS A 145 -13.20 -8.62 15.27
C HIS A 145 -12.75 -7.32 14.56
N GLY A 146 -11.89 -6.53 15.20
CA GLY A 146 -11.30 -5.31 14.65
C GLY A 146 -9.92 -5.56 14.04
N ILE A 147 -9.08 -4.53 14.10
CA ILE A 147 -7.74 -4.54 13.48
C ILE A 147 -6.71 -4.99 14.52
N SER A 148 -6.06 -6.12 14.23
CA SER A 148 -4.88 -6.59 14.97
C SER A 148 -3.62 -6.01 14.33
N LEU A 149 -2.79 -5.32 15.11
CA LEU A 149 -1.52 -4.76 14.65
C LEU A 149 -0.35 -5.47 15.33
N SER A 150 0.64 -5.88 14.52
CA SER A 150 1.90 -6.40 15.03
C SER A 150 2.76 -5.27 15.58
N LYS A 151 3.18 -5.35 16.84
CA LYS A 151 4.07 -4.34 17.47
C LYS A 151 5.45 -4.23 16.81
N VAL A 152 5.85 -5.23 16.03
CA VAL A 152 7.16 -5.27 15.35
C VAL A 152 7.06 -4.90 13.87
N GLU A 153 5.85 -4.73 13.33
CA GLU A 153 5.69 -4.24 11.96
C GLU A 153 6.04 -2.75 11.88
N ARG A 154 6.85 -2.41 10.86
CA ARG A 154 7.34 -1.05 10.69
C ARG A 154 6.23 -0.02 10.49
N SER A 155 5.07 -0.41 9.98
CA SER A 155 3.97 0.51 9.68
C SER A 155 2.99 0.76 10.84
N SER A 156 3.14 0.06 11.96
CA SER A 156 2.13 0.07 13.03
C SER A 156 1.94 1.45 13.65
N ASP A 157 3.02 2.19 13.89
CA ASP A 157 3.03 3.57 14.40
C ASP A 157 2.30 4.58 13.50
N GLN A 158 2.10 4.24 12.23
CA GLN A 158 1.43 5.07 11.25
C GLN A 158 -0.04 4.67 11.07
N VAL A 159 -0.33 3.36 11.11
CA VAL A 159 -1.68 2.81 10.95
C VAL A 159 -2.56 3.06 12.17
N VAL A 160 -1.97 3.37 13.34
CA VAL A 160 -2.76 3.79 14.50
C VAL A 160 -3.46 5.14 14.31
N LYS A 161 -2.95 5.98 13.40
CA LYS A 161 -3.46 7.34 13.16
C LYS A 161 -4.58 7.28 12.10
N PRO A 162 -5.63 8.14 12.18
CA PRO A 162 -6.62 8.23 11.11
C PRO A 162 -5.97 8.64 9.79
N VAL A 163 -6.66 8.40 8.67
CA VAL A 163 -6.16 8.76 7.33
C VAL A 163 -5.81 10.26 7.30
N ASN A 164 -4.57 10.57 6.91
CA ASN A 164 -3.99 11.90 7.03
C ASN A 164 -2.94 12.20 5.94
N LEU A 165 -2.56 13.47 5.83
CA LEU A 165 -1.73 13.99 4.74
C LEU A 165 -0.23 13.97 5.01
N GLU A 166 0.22 13.59 6.20
CA GLU A 166 1.61 13.79 6.61
C GLU A 166 2.61 13.07 5.69
N ALA A 167 2.24 11.92 5.15
CA ALA A 167 3.17 11.07 4.40
C ALA A 167 3.21 11.35 2.89
N LEU A 168 2.34 12.21 2.34
CA LEU A 168 2.22 12.39 0.89
C LEU A 168 3.51 12.93 0.26
N SER A 169 4.08 14.00 0.83
CA SER A 169 5.17 14.77 0.22
C SER A 169 6.44 14.85 1.07
N LYS A 170 6.58 14.02 2.12
CA LYS A 170 7.78 13.97 3.00
C LYS A 170 9.11 13.74 2.24
N TRP A 171 9.04 13.12 1.07
CA TRP A 171 10.19 12.80 0.23
C TRP A 171 10.72 13.98 -0.60
N VAL A 172 9.91 15.03 -0.79
CA VAL A 172 10.25 16.18 -1.64
C VAL A 172 11.53 16.84 -1.11
N ASN A 173 12.47 17.12 -2.01
CA ASN A 173 13.79 17.69 -1.71
C ASN A 173 14.68 16.82 -0.79
N LYS A 174 14.46 15.49 -0.73
CA LYS A 174 15.29 14.55 0.04
C LYS A 174 16.19 13.66 -0.81
N MET A 175 16.06 13.73 -2.14
CA MET A 175 16.83 12.92 -3.07
C MET A 175 18.04 13.69 -3.61
N PRO A 176 19.16 13.01 -3.89
CA PRO A 176 20.29 13.61 -4.60
C PRO A 176 19.90 14.16 -5.98
N ASP A 177 20.53 15.25 -6.39
CA ASP A 177 20.21 15.95 -7.65
C ASP A 177 20.42 15.05 -8.88
N ASP A 178 21.45 14.19 -8.88
CA ASP A 178 21.71 13.25 -9.99
C ASP A 178 20.56 12.25 -10.16
N VAL A 179 19.95 11.81 -9.05
CA VAL A 179 18.80 10.90 -9.07
C VAL A 179 17.55 11.62 -9.57
N VAL A 180 17.37 12.88 -9.19
CA VAL A 180 16.25 13.70 -9.66
C VAL A 180 16.36 13.96 -11.16
N GLN A 181 17.57 14.27 -11.67
CA GLN A 181 17.83 14.47 -13.09
C GLN A 181 17.53 13.22 -13.92
N ASP A 182 17.92 12.05 -13.44
CA ASP A 182 17.76 10.78 -14.16
C ASP A 182 16.44 10.05 -13.84
N MET A 183 15.50 10.70 -13.14
CA MET A 183 14.31 10.04 -12.56
C MET A 183 13.49 9.25 -13.58
N ALA A 184 13.27 9.81 -14.77
CA ALA A 184 12.50 9.18 -15.83
C ALA A 184 13.17 7.91 -16.39
N GLU A 185 14.51 7.88 -16.42
CA GLU A 185 15.28 6.71 -16.87
C GLU A 185 15.33 5.63 -15.77
N ILE A 186 15.56 6.04 -14.52
CA ILE A 186 15.66 5.15 -13.36
C ILE A 186 14.32 4.44 -13.11
N ALA A 187 13.21 5.18 -13.22
CA ALA A 187 11.89 4.75 -12.76
C ALA A 187 10.76 5.09 -13.75
N PRO A 188 10.78 4.55 -14.99
CA PRO A 188 9.78 4.82 -16.01
C PRO A 188 8.34 4.44 -15.60
N MET A 189 8.17 3.50 -14.65
CA MET A 189 6.85 3.15 -14.13
C MET A 189 6.16 4.32 -13.39
N LEU A 190 6.89 5.35 -12.97
CA LEU A 190 6.28 6.59 -12.46
C LEU A 190 5.31 7.16 -13.49
N GLN A 191 5.78 7.39 -14.72
CA GLN A 191 4.97 7.94 -15.80
C GLN A 191 3.82 7.00 -16.19
N HIS A 192 4.07 5.69 -16.23
CA HIS A 192 3.03 4.69 -16.49
C HIS A 192 1.85 4.81 -15.52
N PHE A 193 2.13 5.01 -14.22
CA PHE A 193 1.10 5.22 -13.21
C PHE A 193 0.65 6.68 -13.08
N GLY A 194 1.03 7.57 -13.99
CA GLY A 194 0.62 8.98 -14.02
C GLY A 194 1.29 9.86 -12.97
N TYR A 195 2.44 9.45 -12.44
CA TYR A 195 3.32 10.32 -11.67
C TYR A 195 4.32 10.98 -12.63
N ASP A 196 4.29 12.31 -12.75
CA ASP A 196 5.29 13.02 -13.55
C ASP A 196 6.69 12.86 -12.91
N PRO A 197 7.64 12.19 -13.58
CA PRO A 197 8.99 11.98 -13.04
C PRO A 197 9.76 13.30 -12.86
N ASN A 198 9.41 14.35 -13.62
CA ASN A 198 10.08 15.66 -13.58
C ASN A 198 9.43 16.64 -12.58
N SER A 199 8.23 16.34 -12.07
CA SER A 199 7.55 17.19 -11.10
C SER A 199 8.08 16.96 -9.68
N ASN A 200 8.68 17.98 -9.08
CA ASN A 200 9.16 17.96 -7.70
C ASN A 200 8.88 19.33 -7.02
N PRO A 201 7.80 19.47 -6.22
CA PRO A 201 6.86 18.42 -5.79
C PRO A 201 5.89 18.00 -6.91
N PRO A 202 5.33 16.78 -6.84
CA PRO A 202 4.18 16.39 -7.67
C PRO A 202 2.87 16.99 -7.15
N SER A 203 1.92 17.18 -8.05
CA SER A 203 0.53 17.51 -7.71
C SER A 203 -0.30 16.22 -7.66
N TYR A 204 -0.56 15.73 -6.44
CA TYR A 204 -1.40 14.54 -6.25
C TYR A 204 -2.91 14.83 -6.24
N GLY A 205 -3.31 16.09 -6.07
CA GLY A 205 -4.71 16.52 -5.94
C GLY A 205 -4.95 17.34 -4.67
N LYS A 206 -6.21 17.72 -4.45
CA LYS A 206 -6.67 18.44 -3.24
C LYS A 206 -7.40 17.47 -2.32
N PRO A 207 -7.11 17.44 -1.02
CA PRO A 207 -7.77 16.52 -0.08
C PRO A 207 -9.22 16.90 0.19
N ASP A 208 -10.03 15.91 0.53
CA ASP A 208 -11.34 16.11 1.14
C ASP A 208 -11.21 16.80 2.52
N SER A 209 -12.23 17.55 2.93
CA SER A 209 -12.25 18.32 4.19
C SER A 209 -11.92 17.47 5.41
N ASP A 210 -12.47 16.26 5.45
CA ASP A 210 -12.38 15.36 6.60
C ASP A 210 -10.93 14.89 6.81
N VAL A 211 -10.16 14.73 5.73
CA VAL A 211 -8.74 14.35 5.79
C VAL A 211 -7.88 15.53 6.28
N VAL A 212 -8.25 16.76 5.90
CA VAL A 212 -7.61 17.97 6.43
C VAL A 212 -7.87 18.11 7.93
N GLU A 213 -9.10 17.84 8.37
CA GLU A 213 -9.47 17.84 9.78
C GLU A 213 -8.68 16.78 10.57
N ASN A 214 -8.69 15.52 10.13
CA ASN A 214 -7.88 14.44 10.73
C ASN A 214 -6.40 14.84 10.86
N THR A 215 -5.83 15.44 9.82
CA THR A 215 -4.43 15.88 9.81
C THR A 215 -4.19 16.98 10.85
N ASN A 216 -5.11 17.93 10.98
CA ASN A 216 -5.02 19.00 11.97
C ASN A 216 -5.17 18.46 13.40
N GLU A 217 -6.04 17.49 13.62
CA GLU A 217 -6.20 16.83 14.92
C GLU A 217 -4.95 16.06 15.35
N ILE A 218 -4.32 15.34 14.42
CA ILE A 218 -3.05 14.66 14.67
C ILE A 218 -1.98 15.66 15.10
N LYS A 219 -1.83 16.77 14.36
CA LYS A 219 -0.85 17.82 14.68
C LYS A 219 -1.12 18.47 16.05
N LYS A 220 -2.38 18.72 16.39
CA LYS A 220 -2.76 19.28 17.70
C LYS A 220 -2.46 18.32 18.85
N ASN A 221 -2.53 17.02 18.60
CA ASN A 221 -2.39 15.96 19.61
C ASN A 221 -1.18 15.06 19.37
N ALA A 222 -0.08 15.61 18.83
CA ALA A 222 1.07 14.82 18.38
C ALA A 222 1.58 13.85 19.47
N ASN A 223 1.76 14.36 20.71
CA ASN A 223 2.23 13.56 21.84
C ASN A 223 1.34 12.33 22.11
N LYS A 224 0.01 12.47 22.00
CA LYS A 224 -0.94 11.38 22.24
C LYS A 224 -0.80 10.27 21.19
N TRP A 225 -0.59 10.65 19.93
CA TRP A 225 -0.48 9.67 18.85
C TRP A 225 0.88 8.98 18.82
N ASP A 226 1.93 9.65 19.30
CA ASP A 226 3.26 9.04 19.42
C ASP A 226 3.31 8.03 20.58
N GLU A 227 2.48 8.17 21.62
CA GLU A 227 2.33 7.17 22.69
C GLU A 227 1.50 5.94 22.27
N GLN A 228 0.69 6.06 21.22
CA GLN A 228 -0.19 4.98 20.72
C GLN A 228 0.46 4.09 19.65
N GLY A 229 1.54 4.56 19.02
CA GLY A 229 2.28 3.86 17.97
C GLY A 229 3.43 3.00 18.50
#